data_AF-S7NDP8-F1
#
_entry.id   AF-S7NDP8-F1
#
_cell.length_a   1.000
_cell.length_b   1.000
_cell.length_c   1.000
_cell.angle_alpha   90.00
_cell.angle_beta   90.00
_cell.angle_gamma   90.00
#
_symmetry.space_group_name_H-M   'P 1'
#
loop_
_entity.id
_entity.type
_entity.pdbx_description
1 polymer ?
#
loop_
_entity_poly.entity_id
_entity_poly.type
_entity_poly.pdbx_seq_one_letter_code
_entity_poly.pdbx_strand_id
1 'polypeptide(L)'
;MCDGEQDESHHKFICLNATKAYEVALKKYHGWIVQKTFQAAPYKCDFLKPLTKGQNVTEEECMEKVRLFLVNYVATIDVIYEMYTKMNAELNYKV
;
A
#
# COMPACT_ATOMS: atom_id res chain seq x y z
N MET A 1 14.70 -17.06 25.06
CA MET A 1 15.47 -16.53 23.92
C MET A 1 14.94 -17.22 22.69
N CYS A 2 14.75 -16.47 21.59
CA CYS A 2 13.99 -16.83 20.38
C CYS A 2 12.50 -16.49 20.44
N ASP A 3 12.19 -15.19 20.32
CA ASP A 3 10.91 -14.68 19.79
C ASP A 3 11.12 -13.47 18.84
N GLY A 4 12.37 -13.08 18.57
CA GLY A 4 12.70 -11.86 17.83
C GLY A 4 12.91 -12.01 16.33
N GLU A 5 13.12 -13.23 15.82
CA GLU A 5 13.48 -13.43 14.41
C GLU A 5 12.26 -13.50 13.46
N GLN A 6 11.11 -13.98 13.94
CA GLN A 6 9.91 -14.10 13.12
C GLN A 6 9.25 -12.74 12.85
N ASP A 7 9.24 -11.86 13.86
CA ASP A 7 8.60 -10.53 13.80
C ASP A 7 9.36 -9.53 12.91
N GLU A 8 10.70 -9.57 12.93
CA GLU A 8 11.53 -8.70 12.08
C GLU A 8 11.33 -8.95 10.57
N SER A 9 11.11 -10.21 10.18
CA SER A 9 10.99 -10.58 8.77
C SER A 9 9.65 -10.12 8.17
N HIS A 10 8.53 -10.37 8.88
CA HIS A 10 7.18 -9.97 8.48
C HIS A 10 7.07 -8.44 8.34
N HIS A 11 7.71 -7.72 9.25
CA HIS A 11 7.76 -6.26 9.23
C HIS A 11 8.48 -5.69 8.01
N LYS A 12 9.62 -6.29 7.62
CA LYS A 12 10.38 -5.88 6.44
C LYS A 12 9.59 -6.04 5.14
N PHE A 13 8.72 -7.05 5.04
CA PHE A 13 7.90 -7.27 3.84
C PHE A 13 6.83 -6.19 3.62
N ILE A 14 6.17 -5.71 4.69
CA ILE A 14 5.15 -4.65 4.55
C ILE A 14 5.81 -3.34 4.11
N CYS A 15 6.96 -2.97 4.70
CA CYS A 15 7.72 -1.79 4.30
C CYS A 15 8.17 -1.87 2.83
N LEU A 16 8.63 -3.04 2.40
CA LEU A 16 9.02 -3.28 1.02
C LEU A 16 7.82 -3.15 0.06
N ASN A 17 6.68 -3.73 0.42
CA ASN A 17 5.45 -3.65 -0.37
C ASN A 17 4.92 -2.21 -0.45
N ALA A 18 4.93 -1.47 0.65
CA ALA A 18 4.53 -0.06 0.69
C ALA A 18 5.47 0.81 -0.15
N THR A 19 6.78 0.55 -0.09
CA THR A 19 7.78 1.22 -0.94
C THR A 19 7.47 0.96 -2.40
N LYS A 20 7.28 -0.30 -2.80
CA LYS A 20 6.96 -0.67 -4.18
C LYS A 20 5.67 -0.01 -4.68
N ALA A 21 4.62 0.02 -3.86
CA ALA A 21 3.35 0.69 -4.19
C ALA A 21 3.55 2.21 -4.39
N TYR A 22 4.35 2.86 -3.54
CA TYR A 22 4.67 4.27 -3.66
C TYR A 22 5.42 4.59 -4.96
N GLU A 23 6.39 3.76 -5.34
CA GLU A 23 7.19 3.96 -6.54
C GLU A 23 6.35 3.95 -7.82
N VAL A 24 5.37 3.05 -7.91
CA VAL A 24 4.51 2.92 -9.09
C VAL A 24 3.40 3.95 -9.13
N ALA A 25 2.86 4.35 -7.97
CA ALA A 25 1.65 5.18 -7.91
C ALA A 25 1.93 6.67 -7.72
N LEU A 26 2.89 7.04 -6.86
CA LEU A 26 2.98 8.42 -6.34
C LEU A 26 4.32 9.10 -6.56
N LYS A 27 5.44 8.35 -6.59
CA LYS A 27 6.80 8.91 -6.63
C LYS A 27 7.02 9.92 -7.77
N LYS A 28 6.40 9.71 -8.92
CA LYS A 28 6.52 10.61 -10.08
C LYS A 28 5.90 12.00 -9.86
N TYR A 29 4.93 12.12 -8.95
CA TYR A 29 4.23 13.37 -8.61
C TYR A 29 4.79 14.06 -7.35
N HIS A 30 5.81 13.50 -6.71
CA HIS A 30 6.39 14.07 -5.49
C HIS A 30 7.80 14.60 -5.74
N GLY A 31 8.06 15.81 -5.24
CA GLY A 31 9.37 16.43 -5.17
C GLY A 31 10.27 15.81 -4.11
N TRP A 32 11.53 16.24 -4.07
CA TRP A 32 12.55 15.61 -3.22
C TRP A 32 12.22 15.67 -1.73
N ILE A 33 11.57 16.75 -1.26
CA ILE A 33 11.17 16.92 0.15
C ILE A 33 10.14 15.86 0.53
N VAL A 34 9.04 15.76 -0.23
CA VAL A 34 7.97 14.80 0.03
C VAL A 34 8.47 13.36 -0.06
N GLN A 35 9.34 13.06 -1.04
CA GLN A 35 9.98 11.74 -1.13
C GLN A 35 10.82 11.41 0.11
N LYS A 36 11.55 12.39 0.65
CA LYS A 36 12.35 12.19 1.88
C LYS A 36 11.46 12.01 3.12
N THR A 37 10.36 12.73 3.21
CA THR A 37 9.37 12.51 4.27
C THR A 37 8.77 11.10 4.22
N PHE A 38 8.43 10.60 3.03
CA PHE A 38 7.94 9.22 2.87
C PHE A 38 8.96 8.17 3.32
N GLN A 39 10.25 8.37 3.00
CA GLN A 39 11.34 7.48 3.41
C GLN A 39 11.60 7.50 4.92
N ALA A 40 11.36 8.64 5.58
CA ALA A 40 11.60 8.83 7.00
C ALA A 40 10.43 8.40 7.90
N ALA A 41 9.28 8.01 7.32
CA ALA A 41 8.13 7.56 8.08
C ALA A 41 8.50 6.29 8.88
N PRO A 42 8.40 6.30 10.23
CA PRO A 42 8.69 5.12 11.03
C PRO A 42 7.58 4.10 10.82
N TYR A 43 7.84 3.10 9.99
CA TYR A 43 6.95 1.96 9.85
C TYR A 43 7.02 1.15 11.14
N LYS A 44 5.97 1.19 11.96
CA LYS A 44 5.67 0.16 12.95
C LYS A 44 4.42 -0.56 12.47
N CYS A 45 4.60 -1.65 11.72
CA CYS A 45 3.53 -2.21 10.91
C CYS A 45 3.05 -3.58 11.42
N ASP A 46 2.36 -3.59 12.55
CA ASP A 46 1.28 -4.57 12.74
C ASP A 46 0.10 -4.09 11.87
N PHE A 47 0.08 -4.43 10.58
CA PHE A 47 -0.92 -3.93 9.61
C PHE A 47 -2.21 -4.76 9.60
N LEU A 48 -2.12 -6.08 9.82
CA LEU A 48 -3.28 -6.98 9.74
C LEU A 48 -4.17 -6.89 10.98
N LYS A 49 -3.59 -6.77 12.19
CA LYS A 49 -4.37 -6.68 13.44
C LYS A 49 -5.36 -5.50 13.46
N PRO A 50 -5.01 -4.28 12.99
CA PRO A 50 -5.98 -3.21 12.84
C PRO A 50 -7.11 -3.51 11.84
N LEU A 51 -6.83 -4.25 10.77
CA LEU A 51 -7.83 -4.60 9.74
C LEU A 51 -8.86 -5.61 10.26
N THR A 52 -8.47 -6.47 11.19
CA THR A 52 -9.35 -7.48 11.80
C THR A 52 -9.97 -7.03 13.12
N LYS A 53 -9.75 -5.78 13.55
CA LYS A 53 -10.22 -5.26 14.85
C LYS A 53 -11.74 -5.44 15.00
N GLY A 54 -12.15 -6.12 16.08
CA GLY A 54 -13.56 -6.39 16.38
C GLY A 54 -14.17 -7.56 15.61
N GLN A 55 -13.36 -8.31 14.86
CA GLN A 55 -13.75 -9.54 14.18
C GLN A 55 -12.93 -10.71 14.71
N ASN A 56 -13.57 -11.85 14.94
CA ASN A 56 -12.88 -13.09 15.26
C ASN A 56 -12.53 -13.83 13.97
N VAL A 57 -11.53 -13.33 13.23
CA VAL A 57 -11.12 -13.85 11.92
C VAL A 57 -9.61 -14.07 11.91
N THR A 58 -9.16 -15.09 11.17
CA THR A 58 -7.73 -15.35 11.00
C THR A 58 -7.09 -14.37 10.01
N GLU A 59 -5.76 -14.33 9.96
CA GLU A 59 -5.04 -13.52 8.97
C GLU A 59 -5.34 -13.99 7.55
N GLU A 60 -5.47 -15.30 7.32
CA GLU A 60 -5.82 -15.89 6.04
C GLU A 60 -7.21 -15.45 5.57
N GLU A 61 -8.21 -15.52 6.44
CA GLU A 61 -9.58 -15.07 6.17
C GLU A 61 -9.62 -13.56 5.89
N CYS A 62 -8.83 -12.77 6.63
CA CYS A 62 -8.66 -11.35 6.36
C CYS A 62 -8.09 -11.12 4.95
N MET A 63 -7.05 -11.87 4.57
CA MET A 63 -6.43 -11.75 3.26
C MET A 63 -7.34 -12.21 2.12
N GLU A 64 -8.20 -13.19 2.31
CA GLU A 64 -9.23 -13.56 1.33
C GLU A 64 -10.25 -12.43 1.11
N LYS A 65 -10.70 -11.78 2.18
CA LYS A 65 -11.58 -10.60 2.07
C LYS A 65 -10.90 -9.44 1.35
N VAL A 66 -9.62 -9.19 1.63
CA VAL A 66 -8.82 -8.20 0.90
C VAL A 66 -8.73 -8.55 -0.58
N ARG A 67 -8.46 -9.81 -0.94
CA ARG A 67 -8.43 -10.24 -2.35
C ARG A 67 -9.77 -10.04 -3.05
N LEU A 68 -10.88 -10.39 -2.39
CA LEU A 68 -12.22 -10.19 -2.93
C LEU A 68 -12.52 -8.70 -3.17
N PHE A 69 -12.16 -7.83 -2.22
CA PHE A 69 -12.29 -6.38 -2.38
C PHE A 69 -11.49 -5.87 -3.58
N LEU A 70 -10.27 -6.37 -3.77
CA LEU A 70 -9.38 -5.93 -4.85
C LEU A 70 -9.90 -6.25 -6.25
N VAL A 71 -10.78 -7.25 -6.44
CA VAL A 71 -11.33 -7.62 -7.75
C VAL A 71 -11.97 -6.42 -8.44
N ASN A 72 -12.94 -5.80 -7.78
CA ASN A 72 -13.66 -4.66 -8.36
C ASN A 72 -12.89 -3.35 -8.17
N TYR A 73 -12.09 -3.24 -7.12
CA TYR A 73 -11.28 -2.06 -6.87
C TYR A 73 -10.26 -1.82 -7.99
N VAL A 74 -9.48 -2.85 -8.36
CA VAL A 74 -8.48 -2.75 -9.43
C VAL A 74 -9.15 -2.43 -10.77
N ALA A 75 -10.20 -3.17 -11.12
CA ALA A 75 -10.93 -2.93 -12.37
C ALA A 75 -11.48 -1.49 -12.46
N THR A 76 -11.97 -0.94 -11.35
CA THR A 76 -12.49 0.44 -11.33
C THR A 76 -11.37 1.46 -11.47
N ILE A 77 -10.25 1.28 -10.76
CA ILE A 77 -9.09 2.17 -10.84
C ILE A 77 -8.49 2.16 -12.25
N ASP A 78 -8.40 1.01 -12.91
CA ASP A 78 -7.89 0.89 -14.28
C ASP A 78 -8.73 1.71 -15.26
N VAL A 79 -10.06 1.64 -15.16
CA VAL A 79 -10.98 2.44 -15.98
C VAL A 79 -10.81 3.94 -15.72
N ILE A 80 -10.55 4.34 -14.48
CA ILE A 80 -10.29 5.76 -14.15
C ILE A 80 -8.99 6.24 -14.80
N TYR A 81 -7.89 5.47 -14.70
CA TYR A 81 -6.63 5.82 -15.36
C TYR A 81 -6.77 5.91 -16.88
N GLU A 82 -7.51 4.98 -17.49
CA GLU A 82 -7.82 5.01 -18.91
C GLU A 82 -8.63 6.26 -19.28
N MET A 83 -9.64 6.61 -18.48
CA MET A 83 -10.47 7.80 -18.67
C MET A 83 -9.62 9.09 -18.64
N TYR A 84 -8.78 9.27 -17.62
CA TYR A 84 -7.91 10.45 -17.50
C TYR A 84 -6.93 10.57 -18.68
N THR A 85 -6.43 9.43 -19.16
CA THR A 85 -5.57 9.38 -20.34
C THR A 85 -6.33 9.77 -21.61
N LYS A 86 -7.51 9.18 -21.87
CA LYS A 86 -8.35 9.49 -23.04
C LYS A 86 -8.83 10.94 -23.07
N MET A 87 -9.09 11.52 -21.91
CA MET A 87 -9.54 12.90 -21.77
C MET A 87 -8.39 13.91 -21.78
N ASN A 88 -7.12 13.46 -21.85
CA ASN A 88 -5.95 14.31 -21.69
C ASN A 88 -6.02 15.16 -20.40
N ALA A 89 -6.53 14.56 -19.32
CA ALA A 89 -6.77 15.19 -18.03
C ALA A 89 -5.67 14.86 -17.00
N GLU A 90 -4.72 13.99 -17.36
CA GLU A 90 -3.59 13.61 -16.52
C GLU A 90 -2.56 14.76 -16.42
N LEU A 91 -2.23 15.18 -15.21
CA LEU A 91 -1.26 16.24 -14.95
C LEU A 91 -0.01 15.68 -14.26
N ASN A 92 1.17 16.19 -14.63
CA ASN A 92 2.46 15.66 -14.17
C ASN A 92 3.27 16.64 -13.30
N TYR A 93 2.63 17.67 -12.74
CA TYR A 93 3.32 18.57 -11.81
C TYR A 93 3.64 17.83 -10.50
N LYS A 94 4.71 18.28 -9.83
CA LYS A 94 5.15 17.70 -8.56
C LYS A 94 4.75 18.57 -7.38
N VAL A 95 4.40 17.94 -6.27
CA VAL A 95 4.21 18.56 -4.95
C VAL A 95 5.40 18.33 -4.03
#